data_AF-A0A2K8N309-F1
#
_entry.id   AF-A0A2K8N309-F1
#
_cell.length_a   1.000
_cell.length_b   1.000
_cell.length_c   1.000
_cell.angle_alpha   90.00
_cell.angle_beta   90.00
_cell.angle_gamma   90.00
#
_symmetry.space_group_name_H-M   'P 1'
#
loop_
_entity.id
_entity.type
_entity.pdbx_description
1 polymer ?
#
loop_
_entity_poly.entity_id
_entity_poly.type
_entity_poly.pdbx_seq_one_letter_code
_entity_poly.pdbx_strand_id
1 'polypeptide(L)'
;MASLCLQAGMAVVCPWLWAGAPALGRFSCTTVGHLISHLIHYTNSIRWSTRKRVFCTRKIEVMIMAITPLTYIKHALSIIPLEPKGKRPLIRWEPFQHKRPTWEQVMRWSQDHPGCNWAIVTGAVSGVVVLDLDTPEAAQEIKQKGVEAVGPVVKTGKGWHLYFRHPGHPVQNAVKLLPGVDVRGDGGYVAAPPSVHPSGAAYQWVRGRSILEIEPPPLPEWVEELLNQPQEPARGVSIQLEGIGDDIERIALGVGQGERNQAAARLAGYLFSFRRMNPNVAAALLEAWNLTNRPPLPLRELHRTINSIAKRQARKEMGA
;
A
#
# COMPACT_ATOMS: atom_id res chain seq x y z
N MET A 1 7.53 1.39 48.66
CA MET A 1 7.77 1.49 47.20
C MET A 1 8.24 0.18 46.56
N ALA A 2 9.04 -0.68 47.22
CA ALA A 2 9.26 -2.07 46.77
C ALA A 2 8.23 -3.09 47.30
N SER A 3 7.55 -2.81 48.41
CA SER A 3 6.62 -3.77 49.06
C SER A 3 5.19 -3.80 48.50
N LEU A 4 4.81 -2.90 47.59
CA LEU A 4 3.46 -2.86 46.98
C LEU A 4 3.38 -3.60 45.64
N CYS A 5 4.52 -4.00 45.06
CA CYS A 5 4.56 -4.82 43.85
C CYS A 5 4.41 -6.32 44.12
N LEU A 6 4.53 -6.77 45.37
CA LEU A 6 4.41 -8.18 45.77
C LEU A 6 2.97 -8.64 46.02
N GLN A 7 1.99 -7.73 46.10
CA GLN A 7 0.56 -8.08 46.26
C GLN A 7 -0.22 -8.14 44.94
N ALA A 8 0.36 -7.68 43.83
CA ALA A 8 -0.20 -7.88 42.50
C ALA A 8 0.62 -8.98 41.84
N GLY A 9 0.04 -10.16 41.60
CA GLY A 9 0.70 -11.37 41.07
C GLY A 9 1.37 -11.20 39.69
N MET A 10 2.44 -10.40 39.64
CA MET A 10 3.32 -10.18 38.50
C MET A 10 4.58 -11.06 38.58
N ALA A 11 4.59 -12.11 39.39
CA ALA A 11 5.73 -13.01 39.54
C ALA A 11 5.86 -14.06 38.41
N VAL A 12 4.95 -14.09 37.43
CA VAL A 12 4.97 -15.10 36.34
C VAL A 12 5.29 -14.48 34.96
N VAL A 13 5.39 -13.16 34.86
CA VAL A 13 5.68 -12.49 33.58
C VAL A 13 7.11 -11.94 33.56
N CYS A 14 8.04 -12.84 33.21
CA CYS A 14 9.42 -12.60 32.74
C CYS A 14 10.47 -12.00 33.71
N PRO A 15 11.37 -12.86 34.25
CA PRO A 15 12.73 -12.49 34.67
C PRO A 15 13.65 -12.01 33.52
N TRP A 16 13.23 -12.16 32.26
CA TRP A 16 14.04 -11.92 31.06
C TRP A 16 14.44 -10.46 30.80
N LEU A 17 13.79 -9.50 31.44
CA LEU A 17 14.08 -8.08 31.23
C LEU A 17 15.25 -7.57 32.09
N TRP A 18 15.81 -8.38 33.00
CA TRP A 18 16.80 -7.89 33.97
C TRP A 18 18.06 -8.75 34.17
N ALA A 19 18.20 -9.90 33.50
CA ALA A 19 19.42 -10.71 33.62
C ALA A 19 19.88 -11.22 32.25
N GLY A 20 21.18 -11.04 31.95
CA GLY A 20 21.84 -11.62 30.79
C GLY A 20 21.65 -13.15 30.74
N ALA A 21 21.55 -13.67 29.51
CA ALA A 21 21.35 -15.08 29.15
C ALA A 21 22.29 -16.07 29.90
N PRO A 22 22.05 -17.41 29.92
CA PRO A 22 21.16 -18.22 29.07
C PRO A 22 20.34 -19.31 29.80
N ALA A 23 19.22 -19.78 29.21
CA ALA A 23 18.76 -21.18 29.28
C ALA A 23 17.49 -21.41 28.43
N LEU A 24 17.58 -22.38 27.52
CA LEU A 24 16.47 -22.92 26.73
C LEU A 24 15.49 -23.69 27.63
N GLY A 25 14.19 -23.44 27.46
CA GLY A 25 13.12 -24.23 28.07
C GLY A 25 11.82 -24.05 27.29
N ARG A 26 11.32 -25.14 26.70
CA ARG A 26 10.10 -25.21 25.88
C ARG A 26 8.88 -24.68 26.66
N PHE A 27 8.20 -23.67 26.13
CA PHE A 27 6.85 -23.30 26.57
C PHE A 27 5.88 -23.35 25.38
N SER A 28 4.74 -24.01 25.57
CA SER A 28 3.74 -24.31 24.54
C SER A 28 2.88 -23.10 24.15
N CYS A 29 2.39 -23.13 22.91
CA CYS A 29 1.73 -22.07 22.16
C CYS A 29 0.47 -21.43 22.81
N THR A 30 -0.15 -22.07 23.79
CA THR A 30 -1.39 -21.63 24.45
C THR A 30 -1.20 -20.58 25.53
N THR A 31 0.00 -20.43 26.10
CA THR A 31 0.23 -19.60 27.29
C THR A 31 0.29 -18.10 26.96
N VAL A 32 0.79 -17.74 25.77
CA VAL A 32 0.97 -16.32 25.36
C VAL A 32 -0.35 -15.66 24.96
N GLY A 33 -1.26 -16.37 24.29
CA GLY A 33 -2.57 -15.85 23.90
C GLY A 33 -3.49 -15.58 25.10
N HIS A 34 -3.49 -16.49 26.10
CA HIS A 34 -4.23 -16.29 27.35
C HIS A 34 -3.70 -15.12 28.17
N LEU A 35 -2.38 -14.90 28.18
CA LEU A 35 -1.74 -13.78 28.88
C LEU A 35 -2.22 -12.42 28.36
N ILE A 36 -2.36 -12.26 27.05
CA ILE A 36 -2.85 -11.01 26.42
C ILE A 36 -4.33 -10.77 26.75
N SER A 37 -5.17 -11.81 26.63
CA SER A 37 -6.60 -11.73 26.94
C SER A 37 -6.86 -11.41 28.42
N HIS A 38 -6.09 -12.03 29.33
CA HIS A 38 -6.16 -11.74 30.77
C HIS A 38 -5.70 -10.31 31.11
N LEU A 39 -4.62 -9.81 30.49
CA LEU A 39 -4.15 -8.44 30.69
C LEU A 39 -5.21 -7.40 30.26
N ILE A 40 -5.89 -7.63 29.14
CA ILE A 40 -6.98 -6.76 28.66
C ILE A 40 -8.18 -6.81 29.61
N HIS A 41 -8.62 -8.00 30.04
CA HIS A 41 -9.74 -8.13 30.98
C HIS A 41 -9.45 -7.52 32.36
N TYR A 42 -8.24 -7.72 32.90
CA TYR A 42 -7.86 -7.24 34.23
C TYR A 42 -7.80 -5.69 34.29
N THR A 43 -7.37 -5.05 33.20
CA THR A 43 -7.30 -3.57 33.13
C THR A 43 -8.67 -2.90 33.07
N ASN A 44 -9.68 -3.59 32.51
CA ASN A 44 -11.06 -3.10 32.44
C ASN A 44 -11.86 -3.32 33.73
N SER A 45 -11.41 -4.19 34.64
CA SER A 45 -12.14 -4.57 35.86
C SER A 45 -11.84 -3.69 37.08
N ILE A 46 -10.86 -2.78 37.02
CA ILE A 46 -10.40 -2.01 38.19
C ILE A 46 -10.73 -0.52 38.02
N ARG A 47 -11.39 0.09 39.03
CA ARG A 47 -11.60 1.55 39.09
C ARG A 47 -10.29 2.28 39.38
N TRP A 48 -9.60 2.71 38.33
CA TRP A 48 -8.41 3.58 38.43
C TRP A 48 -8.79 5.06 38.44
N SER A 49 -8.05 5.86 39.24
CA SER A 49 -8.07 7.33 39.14
C SER A 49 -7.51 7.81 37.79
N THR A 50 -7.99 8.96 37.31
CA THR A 50 -7.79 9.48 35.94
C THR A 50 -6.32 9.57 35.51
N ARG A 51 -5.39 9.90 36.42
CA ARG A 51 -3.94 9.92 36.14
C ARG A 51 -3.29 8.54 35.97
N LYS A 52 -3.74 7.53 36.73
CA LYS A 52 -3.19 6.16 36.65
C LYS A 52 -3.69 5.42 35.40
N ARG A 53 -4.86 5.79 34.89
CA ARG A 53 -5.46 5.24 33.67
C ARG A 53 -4.61 5.57 32.42
N VAL A 54 -4.17 6.82 32.28
CA VAL A 54 -3.34 7.29 31.14
C VAL A 54 -1.94 6.66 31.10
N PHE A 55 -1.35 6.38 32.27
CA PHE A 55 -0.01 5.80 32.35
C PHE A 55 -0.01 4.29 32.05
N CYS A 56 -1.08 3.58 32.45
CA CYS A 56 -1.26 2.16 32.20
C CYS A 56 -1.57 1.87 30.72
N THR A 57 -2.45 2.67 30.09
CA THR A 57 -2.81 2.50 28.67
C THR A 57 -1.62 2.70 27.74
N ARG A 58 -0.77 3.70 27.98
CA ARG A 58 0.45 3.92 27.17
C ARG A 58 1.45 2.76 27.25
N LYS A 59 1.61 2.13 28.42
CA LYS A 59 2.50 0.95 28.55
C LYS A 59 1.94 -0.29 27.85
N ILE A 60 0.62 -0.47 27.85
CA ILE A 60 -0.04 -1.57 27.14
C ILE A 60 0.02 -1.36 25.62
N GLU A 61 -0.20 -0.14 25.13
CA GLU A 61 -0.06 0.21 23.70
C GLU A 61 1.35 -0.07 23.18
N VAL A 62 2.39 0.33 23.93
CA VAL A 62 3.79 0.03 23.58
C VAL A 62 4.07 -1.47 23.57
N MET A 63 3.49 -2.23 24.50
CA MET A 63 3.66 -3.69 24.58
C MET A 63 2.91 -4.43 23.45
N ILE A 64 1.71 -3.99 23.07
CA ILE A 64 0.96 -4.53 21.93
C ILE A 64 1.70 -4.22 20.62
N MET A 65 2.23 -3.00 20.43
CA MET A 65 2.97 -2.64 19.22
C MET A 65 4.30 -3.41 19.06
N ALA A 66 4.94 -3.81 20.16
CA ALA A 66 6.16 -4.63 20.11
C ALA A 66 5.89 -6.12 19.86
N ILE A 67 4.74 -6.65 20.33
CA ILE A 67 4.41 -8.08 20.23
C ILE A 67 3.71 -8.40 18.89
N THR A 68 2.87 -7.49 18.40
CA THR A 68 2.07 -7.71 17.18
C THR A 68 2.90 -8.09 15.94
N PRO A 69 4.00 -7.41 15.58
CA PRO A 69 4.79 -7.79 14.40
C PRO A 69 5.40 -9.19 14.54
N LEU A 70 5.74 -9.61 15.77
CA LEU A 70 6.25 -10.96 16.02
C LEU A 70 5.16 -12.02 15.82
N THR A 71 3.92 -11.70 16.19
CA THR A 71 2.79 -12.60 15.95
C THR A 71 2.52 -12.76 14.46
N TYR A 72 2.63 -11.70 13.65
CA TYR A 72 2.46 -11.83 12.19
C TYR A 72 3.48 -12.79 11.56
N ILE A 73 4.78 -12.69 11.92
CA ILE A 73 5.80 -13.62 11.39
C ILE A 73 5.51 -15.06 11.81
N LYS A 74 5.07 -15.29 13.05
CA LYS A 74 4.71 -16.64 13.54
C LYS A 74 3.58 -17.27 12.71
N HIS A 75 2.69 -16.45 12.16
CA HIS A 75 1.63 -16.87 11.24
C HIS A 75 2.07 -16.85 9.78
N ALA A 76 3.38 -16.94 9.53
CA ALA A 76 3.96 -17.01 8.19
C ALA A 76 3.62 -15.80 7.29
N LEU A 77 3.37 -14.63 7.89
CA LEU A 77 3.16 -13.38 7.15
C LEU A 77 4.49 -12.64 6.98
N SER A 78 4.76 -12.18 5.75
CA SER A 78 5.86 -11.27 5.46
C SER A 78 5.45 -9.85 5.86
N ILE A 79 6.24 -9.21 6.72
CA ILE A 79 5.94 -7.87 7.21
C ILE A 79 7.11 -6.91 7.02
N ILE A 80 6.80 -5.62 6.89
CA ILE A 80 7.80 -4.56 6.75
C ILE A 80 7.42 -3.33 7.59
N PRO A 81 8.40 -2.59 8.13
CA PRO A 81 8.16 -1.36 8.87
C PRO A 81 7.83 -0.21 7.91
N LEU A 82 6.84 0.59 8.28
CA LEU A 82 6.42 1.79 7.58
C LEU A 82 6.66 3.04 8.45
N GLU A 83 6.74 4.20 7.83
CA GLU A 83 6.77 5.50 8.52
C GLU A 83 5.68 5.58 9.61
N PRO A 84 5.99 6.10 10.81
CA PRO A 84 4.97 6.36 11.82
C PRO A 84 3.86 7.25 11.25
N LYS A 85 2.60 6.82 11.38
CA LYS A 85 1.43 7.50 10.79
C LYS A 85 1.53 7.67 9.26
N GLY A 86 2.37 6.89 8.59
CA GLY A 86 2.62 6.92 7.15
C GLY A 86 2.33 5.58 6.48
N LYS A 87 2.52 5.55 5.16
CA LYS A 87 2.35 4.33 4.33
C LYS A 87 3.62 3.93 3.57
N ARG A 88 4.73 4.67 3.75
CA ARG A 88 5.98 4.43 3.03
C ARG A 88 6.88 3.49 3.85
N PRO A 89 7.51 2.50 3.24
CA PRO A 89 8.46 1.62 3.93
C PRO A 89 9.68 2.38 4.43
N LEU A 90 10.16 2.03 5.63
CA LEU A 90 11.39 2.60 6.22
C LEU A 90 12.66 1.90 5.76
N ILE A 91 12.51 0.82 4.99
CA ILE A 91 13.59 -0.02 4.49
C ILE A 91 13.42 -0.28 3.00
N ARG A 92 14.49 -0.75 2.35
CA ARG A 92 14.40 -1.39 1.04
C ARG A 92 13.62 -2.69 1.17
N TRP A 93 12.36 -2.68 0.71
CA TRP A 93 11.38 -3.70 1.07
C TRP A 93 11.15 -4.76 -0.02
N GLU A 94 11.61 -4.51 -1.24
CA GLU A 94 11.41 -5.37 -2.41
C GLU A 94 11.86 -6.83 -2.19
N PRO A 95 12.98 -7.11 -1.49
CA PRO A 95 13.34 -8.50 -1.17
C PRO A 95 12.26 -9.25 -0.38
N PHE A 96 11.44 -8.54 0.40
CA PHE A 96 10.39 -9.14 1.23
C PHE A 96 9.11 -9.48 0.47
N GLN A 97 9.05 -9.16 -0.83
CA GLN A 97 8.04 -9.68 -1.78
C GLN A 97 8.23 -11.16 -2.08
N HIS A 98 9.44 -11.69 -1.89
CA HIS A 98 9.78 -13.08 -2.21
C HIS A 98 10.33 -13.87 -1.03
N LYS A 99 10.77 -13.18 0.04
CA LYS A 99 11.37 -13.80 1.22
C LYS A 99 10.85 -13.15 2.49
N ARG A 100 10.30 -13.93 3.42
CA ARG A 100 9.86 -13.41 4.72
C ARG A 100 11.05 -12.88 5.54
N PRO A 101 10.86 -11.80 6.32
CA PRO A 101 11.88 -11.37 7.25
C PRO A 101 12.09 -12.39 8.36
N THR A 102 13.32 -12.46 8.86
CA THR A 102 13.65 -13.21 10.06
C THR A 102 13.14 -12.50 11.32
N TRP A 103 13.07 -13.24 12.42
CA TRP A 103 12.68 -12.68 13.70
C TRP A 103 13.62 -11.56 14.15
N GLU A 104 14.93 -11.75 13.95
CA GLU A 104 15.97 -10.79 14.30
C GLU A 104 15.84 -9.50 13.49
N GLN A 105 15.52 -9.58 12.20
CA GLN A 105 15.29 -8.41 11.36
C GLN A 105 14.12 -7.58 11.87
N VAL A 106 12.99 -8.22 12.21
CA VAL A 106 11.82 -7.49 12.71
C VAL A 106 12.04 -6.90 14.09
N MET A 107 12.71 -7.63 14.98
CA MET A 107 13.13 -7.09 16.28
C MET A 107 14.01 -5.85 16.12
N ARG A 108 14.99 -5.91 15.21
CA ARG A 108 15.86 -4.78 14.91
C ARG A 108 15.07 -3.59 14.35
N TRP A 109 14.17 -3.80 13.39
CA TRP A 109 13.33 -2.72 12.87
C TRP A 109 12.45 -2.08 13.94
N SER A 110 11.92 -2.88 14.87
CA SER A 110 11.13 -2.35 15.99
C SER A 110 11.98 -1.52 16.97
N GLN A 111 13.27 -1.84 17.13
CA GLN A 111 14.20 -1.09 17.97
C GLN A 111 14.69 0.19 17.29
N ASP A 112 15.07 0.08 16.01
CA ASP A 112 15.58 1.19 15.19
C ASP A 112 14.48 2.22 14.86
N HIS A 113 13.22 1.77 14.81
CA HIS A 113 12.06 2.62 14.47
C HIS A 113 10.90 2.45 15.48
N PRO A 114 11.04 2.96 16.72
CA PRO A 114 9.98 2.87 17.72
C PRO A 114 8.69 3.56 17.26
N GLY A 115 7.57 2.84 17.35
CA GLY A 115 6.25 3.37 16.93
C GLY A 115 6.05 3.45 15.42
N CYS A 116 6.88 2.77 14.63
CA CYS A 116 6.62 2.56 13.21
C CYS A 116 5.26 1.87 13.00
N ASN A 117 4.66 2.15 11.84
CA ASN A 117 3.57 1.33 11.33
C ASN A 117 4.14 0.02 10.80
N TRP A 118 3.28 -0.99 10.61
CA TRP A 118 3.62 -2.26 10.00
C TRP A 118 2.74 -2.50 8.78
N ALA A 119 3.31 -3.11 7.74
CA ALA A 119 2.56 -3.63 6.61
C ALA A 119 2.72 -5.15 6.51
N ILE A 120 1.69 -5.81 6.00
CA ILE A 120 1.76 -7.19 5.50
C ILE A 120 2.01 -7.10 3.99
N VAL A 121 3.09 -7.72 3.53
CA VAL A 121 3.39 -7.88 2.11
C VAL A 121 2.46 -8.95 1.56
N THR A 122 1.67 -8.63 0.53
CA THR A 122 0.67 -9.51 -0.06
C THR A 122 1.29 -10.41 -1.14
N GLY A 123 0.52 -11.37 -1.63
CA GLY A 123 0.95 -12.36 -2.61
C GLY A 123 1.36 -13.70 -2.00
N ALA A 124 2.02 -14.51 -2.82
CA ALA A 124 2.47 -15.86 -2.46
C ALA A 124 3.34 -15.87 -1.20
N VAL A 125 4.15 -14.82 -0.96
CA VAL A 125 5.05 -14.74 0.21
C VAL A 125 4.29 -14.79 1.54
N SER A 126 3.09 -14.24 1.61
CA SER A 126 2.22 -14.29 2.81
C SER A 126 1.01 -15.21 2.62
N GLY A 127 0.86 -15.82 1.45
CA GLY A 127 -0.27 -16.68 1.12
C GLY A 127 -1.60 -15.93 1.07
N VAL A 128 -1.60 -14.61 0.85
CA VAL A 128 -2.82 -13.79 0.87
C VAL A 128 -2.93 -12.81 -0.29
N VAL A 129 -4.16 -12.58 -0.72
CA VAL A 129 -4.58 -11.48 -1.61
C VAL A 129 -5.57 -10.62 -0.83
N VAL A 130 -5.53 -9.31 -1.02
CA VAL A 130 -6.41 -8.39 -0.29
C VAL A 130 -7.25 -7.57 -1.27
N LEU A 131 -8.56 -7.53 -1.04
CA LEU A 131 -9.43 -6.51 -1.64
C LEU A 131 -9.46 -5.29 -0.71
N ASP A 132 -8.98 -4.16 -1.21
CA ASP A 132 -8.98 -2.88 -0.51
C ASP A 132 -10.18 -2.06 -0.97
N LEU A 133 -11.16 -1.92 -0.08
CA LEU A 133 -12.42 -1.24 -0.32
C LEU A 133 -12.28 0.19 0.22
N ASP A 134 -12.10 1.14 -0.68
CA ASP A 134 -11.80 2.53 -0.34
C ASP A 134 -13.05 3.40 -0.13
N THR A 135 -14.23 2.89 -0.49
CA THR A 135 -15.52 3.60 -0.34
C THR A 135 -16.61 2.76 0.32
N PRO A 136 -17.60 3.39 0.97
CA PRO A 136 -18.79 2.70 1.48
C PRO A 136 -19.59 1.98 0.39
N GLU A 137 -19.67 2.56 -0.81
CA GLU A 137 -20.40 1.99 -1.96
C GLU A 137 -19.73 0.68 -2.41
N ALA A 138 -18.40 0.65 -2.47
CA ALA A 138 -17.63 -0.55 -2.78
C ALA A 138 -17.91 -1.68 -1.76
N ALA A 139 -18.00 -1.35 -0.47
CA ALA A 139 -18.35 -2.34 0.54
C ALA A 139 -19.77 -2.90 0.37
N GLN A 140 -20.73 -2.05 0.02
CA GLN A 140 -22.09 -2.50 -0.26
C GLN A 140 -22.15 -3.40 -1.51
N GLU A 141 -21.43 -3.07 -2.57
CA GLU A 141 -21.34 -3.87 -3.79
C GLU A 141 -20.73 -5.25 -3.50
N ILE A 142 -19.62 -5.30 -2.75
CA ILE A 142 -18.97 -6.55 -2.34
C ILE A 142 -19.86 -7.39 -1.42
N LYS A 143 -20.64 -6.74 -0.55
CA LYS A 143 -21.64 -7.42 0.27
C LYS A 143 -22.75 -8.06 -0.56
N GLN A 144 -23.23 -7.39 -1.60
CA GLN A 144 -24.23 -7.95 -2.54
C GLN A 144 -23.67 -9.17 -3.28
N LYS A 145 -22.36 -9.20 -3.54
CA LYS A 145 -21.65 -10.37 -4.09
C LYS A 145 -21.42 -11.50 -3.08
N GLY A 146 -21.84 -11.35 -1.82
CA GLY A 146 -21.77 -12.39 -0.78
C GLY A 146 -20.39 -12.60 -0.14
N VAL A 147 -19.46 -11.67 -0.34
CA VAL A 147 -18.03 -11.88 -0.06
C VAL A 147 -17.61 -11.44 1.36
N GLU A 148 -18.34 -10.51 1.99
CA GLU A 148 -17.95 -9.88 3.27
C GLU A 148 -17.91 -10.84 4.47
N ALA A 149 -18.54 -12.01 4.38
CA ALA A 149 -18.89 -12.81 5.55
C ALA A 149 -17.92 -13.94 5.95
N VAL A 150 -16.87 -14.24 5.18
CA VAL A 150 -16.17 -15.54 5.30
C VAL A 150 -14.72 -15.46 5.79
N GLY A 151 -14.09 -14.27 5.84
CA GLY A 151 -12.64 -14.16 6.09
C GLY A 151 -12.19 -13.09 7.07
N PRO A 152 -10.85 -12.91 7.21
CA PRO A 152 -10.26 -11.82 7.97
C PRO A 152 -10.58 -10.45 7.39
N VAL A 153 -10.88 -9.49 8.26
CA VAL A 153 -11.32 -8.15 7.87
C VAL A 153 -10.61 -7.09 8.70
N VAL A 154 -10.01 -6.10 8.03
CA VAL A 154 -9.51 -4.88 8.66
C VAL A 154 -10.44 -3.73 8.34
N LYS A 155 -10.90 -3.02 9.36
CA LYS A 155 -11.56 -1.72 9.22
C LYS A 155 -10.49 -0.65 8.97
N THR A 156 -10.68 0.14 7.92
CA THR A 156 -9.83 1.29 7.56
C THR A 156 -10.56 2.60 7.90
N GLY A 157 -9.95 3.74 7.57
CA GLY A 157 -10.58 5.04 7.77
C GLY A 157 -11.78 5.31 6.85
N LYS A 158 -11.84 4.69 5.67
CA LYS A 158 -12.87 4.94 4.65
C LYS A 158 -13.64 3.68 4.20
N GLY A 159 -13.09 2.50 4.49
CA GLY A 159 -13.74 1.23 4.19
C GLY A 159 -13.05 0.05 4.87
N TRP A 160 -12.69 -0.98 4.10
CA TRP A 160 -12.26 -2.28 4.64
C TRP A 160 -11.20 -2.95 3.78
N HIS A 161 -10.27 -3.67 4.41
CA HIS A 161 -9.47 -4.69 3.72
C HIS A 161 -10.09 -6.06 3.97
N LEU A 162 -10.42 -6.79 2.91
CA LEU A 162 -10.88 -8.17 2.97
C LEU A 162 -9.74 -9.09 2.53
N TYR A 163 -9.35 -10.03 3.39
CA TYR A 163 -8.24 -10.94 3.12
C TYR A 163 -8.74 -12.27 2.56
N PHE A 164 -8.10 -12.74 1.50
CA PHE A 164 -8.34 -14.01 0.82
C PHE A 164 -7.05 -14.81 0.73
N ARG A 165 -7.19 -16.13 0.61
CA ARG A 165 -6.08 -17.04 0.39
C ARG A 165 -5.57 -16.85 -1.03
N HIS A 166 -4.24 -16.77 -1.17
CA HIS A 166 -3.59 -16.71 -2.46
C HIS A 166 -3.86 -18.00 -3.27
N PRO A 167 -4.25 -17.93 -4.55
CA PRO A 167 -4.71 -19.10 -5.32
C PRO A 167 -3.59 -20.04 -5.77
N GLY A 168 -2.32 -19.62 -5.63
CA GLY A 168 -1.14 -20.44 -5.94
C GLY A 168 -0.53 -20.16 -7.31
N HIS A 169 -1.20 -19.39 -8.16
CA HIS A 169 -0.65 -18.76 -9.36
C HIS A 169 -0.49 -17.24 -9.16
N PRO A 170 0.28 -16.54 -10.00
CA PRO A 170 0.47 -15.09 -9.86
C PRO A 170 -0.86 -14.33 -9.87
N VAL A 171 -0.98 -13.36 -8.95
CA VAL A 171 -2.10 -12.42 -8.84
C VAL A 171 -1.54 -11.01 -8.88
N GLN A 172 -1.87 -10.24 -9.91
CA GLN A 172 -1.36 -8.87 -10.04
C GLN A 172 -2.08 -7.90 -9.10
N ASN A 173 -1.41 -6.78 -8.78
CA ASN A 173 -2.11 -5.64 -8.20
C ASN A 173 -3.00 -5.00 -9.26
N ALA A 174 -4.23 -4.66 -8.91
CA ALA A 174 -5.15 -3.95 -9.76
C ALA A 174 -5.73 -2.75 -9.00
N VAL A 175 -5.86 -1.62 -9.69
CA VAL A 175 -6.50 -0.43 -9.15
C VAL A 175 -7.83 -0.28 -9.86
N LYS A 176 -8.91 -0.01 -9.10
CA LYS A 176 -10.28 0.09 -9.63
C LYS A 176 -10.71 -1.15 -10.43
N LEU A 177 -10.49 -2.34 -9.89
CA LEU A 177 -11.07 -3.58 -10.44
C LEU A 177 -12.60 -3.46 -10.55
N LEU A 178 -13.19 -2.84 -9.53
CA LEU A 178 -14.53 -2.26 -9.53
C LEU A 178 -14.43 -0.82 -8.99
N PRO A 179 -15.44 0.03 -9.16
CA PRO A 179 -15.46 1.36 -8.57
C PRO A 179 -15.20 1.31 -7.04
N GLY A 180 -14.04 1.85 -6.62
CA GLY A 180 -13.65 1.87 -5.20
C GLY A 180 -13.09 0.54 -4.65
N VAL A 181 -12.78 -0.42 -5.51
CA VAL A 181 -12.19 -1.73 -5.16
C VAL A 181 -10.82 -1.89 -5.82
N ASP A 182 -9.78 -1.96 -5.00
CA ASP A 182 -8.43 -2.29 -5.42
C ASP A 182 -8.08 -3.74 -5.03
N VAL A 183 -7.19 -4.38 -5.80
CA VAL A 183 -6.60 -5.70 -5.48
C VAL A 183 -5.13 -5.51 -5.12
N ARG A 184 -4.73 -6.08 -3.98
CA ARG A 184 -3.34 -6.20 -3.55
C ARG A 184 -2.91 -7.66 -3.59
N GLY A 185 -2.23 -8.02 -4.66
CA GLY A 185 -1.72 -9.36 -4.96
C GLY A 185 -0.21 -9.46 -4.73
N ASP A 186 0.48 -10.20 -5.59
CA ASP A 186 1.94 -10.32 -5.59
C ASP A 186 2.64 -8.98 -5.76
N GLY A 187 3.74 -8.81 -5.02
CA GLY A 187 4.53 -7.58 -5.03
C GLY A 187 3.81 -6.36 -4.45
N GLY A 188 2.66 -6.54 -3.80
CA GLY A 188 1.94 -5.50 -3.06
C GLY A 188 2.16 -5.58 -1.55
N TYR A 189 1.63 -4.59 -0.82
CA TYR A 189 1.48 -4.66 0.63
C TYR A 189 0.28 -3.85 1.10
N VAL A 190 -0.22 -4.16 2.29
CA VAL A 190 -1.26 -3.39 2.96
C VAL A 190 -0.83 -3.03 4.39
N ALA A 191 -1.24 -1.86 4.88
CA ALA A 191 -1.02 -1.51 6.27
C ALA A 191 -1.76 -2.50 7.19
N ALA A 192 -1.05 -3.04 8.18
CA ALA A 192 -1.53 -4.04 9.10
C ALA A 192 -1.93 -3.40 10.44
N PRO A 193 -3.00 -3.87 11.10
CA PRO A 193 -3.30 -3.44 12.46
C PRO A 193 -2.12 -3.67 13.42
N PRO A 194 -1.87 -2.78 14.41
CA PRO A 194 -2.64 -1.59 14.77
C PRO A 194 -2.11 -0.29 14.13
N SER A 195 -1.57 -0.33 12.90
CA SER A 195 -1.00 0.85 12.24
C SER A 195 -1.98 2.03 12.15
N VAL A 196 -1.45 3.24 12.05
CA VAL A 196 -2.24 4.48 11.98
C VAL A 196 -2.10 5.12 10.61
N HIS A 197 -3.22 5.39 9.94
CA HIS A 197 -3.28 6.11 8.67
C HIS A 197 -2.80 7.57 8.84
N PRO A 198 -2.26 8.22 7.78
CA PRO A 198 -1.95 9.66 7.81
C PRO A 198 -3.09 10.58 8.26
N SER A 199 -4.34 10.16 8.08
CA SER A 199 -5.53 10.89 8.56
C SER A 199 -5.80 10.72 10.06
N GLY A 200 -5.03 9.90 10.77
CA GLY A 200 -5.24 9.55 12.17
C GLY A 200 -6.14 8.34 12.42
N ALA A 201 -6.79 7.80 11.39
CA ALA A 201 -7.60 6.58 11.52
C ALA A 201 -6.71 5.35 11.75
N ALA A 202 -7.03 4.52 12.74
CA ALA A 202 -6.29 3.28 12.99
C ALA A 202 -6.83 2.13 12.13
N TYR A 203 -5.92 1.32 11.58
CA TYR A 203 -6.26 0.02 11.01
C TYR A 203 -6.56 -0.95 12.15
N GLN A 204 -7.75 -1.55 12.14
CA GLN A 204 -8.19 -2.45 13.22
C GLN A 204 -8.81 -3.71 12.65
N TRP A 205 -8.40 -4.88 13.17
CA TRP A 205 -9.13 -6.12 12.89
C TRP A 205 -10.57 -5.98 13.39
N VAL A 206 -11.54 -6.38 12.56
CA VAL A 206 -12.91 -6.57 13.03
C VAL A 206 -12.90 -7.68 14.08
N ARG A 207 -13.70 -7.52 15.14
CA ARG A 207 -13.70 -8.45 16.29
C ARG A 207 -13.96 -9.89 15.83
N GLY A 208 -13.06 -10.82 16.18
CA GLY A 208 -13.14 -12.23 15.79
C GLY A 208 -12.83 -12.49 14.32
N ARG A 209 -12.27 -11.50 13.61
CA ARG A 209 -11.93 -11.56 12.18
C ARG A 209 -10.46 -11.22 11.94
N SER A 210 -9.59 -11.52 12.91
CA SER A 210 -8.15 -11.36 12.74
C SER A 210 -7.60 -12.49 11.87
N ILE A 211 -6.64 -12.19 10.99
CA ILE A 211 -5.91 -13.22 10.24
C ILE A 211 -5.10 -14.16 11.15
N LEU A 212 -4.88 -13.75 12.40
CA LEU A 212 -4.24 -14.56 13.43
C LEU A 212 -5.20 -15.59 14.06
N GLU A 213 -6.50 -15.43 13.83
CA GLU A 213 -7.57 -16.22 14.47
C GLU A 213 -8.34 -17.08 13.46
N ILE A 214 -8.52 -16.58 12.24
CA ILE A 214 -9.29 -17.25 11.19
C ILE A 214 -8.49 -17.35 9.90
N GLU A 215 -8.65 -18.47 9.21
CA GLU A 215 -8.02 -18.65 7.90
C GLU A 215 -8.71 -17.81 6.82
N PRO A 216 -7.94 -17.20 5.90
CA PRO A 216 -8.51 -16.57 4.72
C PRO A 216 -9.28 -17.59 3.84
N PRO A 217 -10.50 -17.25 3.38
CA PRO A 217 -11.23 -18.08 2.42
C PRO A 217 -10.57 -18.02 1.04
N PRO A 218 -10.90 -18.94 0.11
CA PRO A 218 -10.45 -18.85 -1.28
C PRO A 218 -10.76 -17.48 -1.91
N LEU A 219 -9.91 -17.04 -2.83
CA LEU A 219 -10.17 -15.85 -3.63
C LEU A 219 -11.46 -16.08 -4.46
N PRO A 220 -12.43 -15.15 -4.49
CA PRO A 220 -13.65 -15.34 -5.25
C PRO A 220 -13.37 -15.43 -6.76
N GLU A 221 -14.00 -16.39 -7.44
CA GLU A 221 -13.81 -16.63 -8.88
C GLU A 221 -14.01 -15.36 -9.73
N TRP A 222 -15.02 -14.54 -9.40
CA TRP A 222 -15.28 -13.29 -10.12
C TRP A 222 -14.12 -12.29 -10.06
N VAL A 223 -13.31 -12.29 -8.98
CA VAL A 223 -12.12 -11.44 -8.88
C VAL A 223 -11.09 -11.93 -9.89
N GLU A 224 -10.88 -13.24 -9.96
CA GLU A 224 -9.93 -13.87 -10.88
C GLU A 224 -10.38 -13.66 -12.33
N GLU A 225 -11.66 -13.80 -12.62
CA GLU A 225 -12.23 -13.50 -13.94
C GLU A 225 -11.95 -12.05 -14.34
N LEU A 226 -12.21 -11.06 -13.47
CA LEU A 226 -11.95 -9.66 -13.78
C LEU A 226 -10.45 -9.35 -13.94
N LEU A 227 -9.58 -10.02 -13.19
CA LEU A 227 -8.12 -9.87 -13.32
C LEU A 227 -7.57 -10.48 -14.62
N ASN A 228 -8.20 -11.56 -15.09
CA ASN A 228 -7.81 -12.29 -16.29
C ASN A 228 -8.53 -11.80 -17.55
N GLN A 229 -9.56 -10.96 -17.41
CA GLN A 229 -10.16 -10.29 -18.55
C GLN A 229 -9.09 -9.46 -19.25
N PRO A 230 -8.95 -9.58 -20.59
CA PRO A 230 -8.13 -8.66 -21.34
C PRO A 230 -8.62 -7.26 -20.97
N GLN A 231 -7.76 -6.48 -20.33
CA GLN A 231 -8.04 -5.07 -20.14
C GLN A 231 -8.22 -4.53 -21.55
N GLU A 232 -9.46 -4.18 -21.94
CA GLU A 232 -9.62 -3.30 -23.10
C GLU A 232 -8.69 -2.13 -22.81
N PRO A 233 -7.72 -1.83 -23.70
CA PRO A 233 -6.72 -0.80 -23.45
C PRO A 233 -7.49 0.41 -22.98
N ALA A 234 -7.31 0.76 -21.69
CA ALA A 234 -8.21 1.62 -20.93
C ALA A 234 -8.64 2.73 -21.85
N ARG A 235 -9.91 2.72 -22.32
CA ARG A 235 -10.36 3.53 -23.47
C ARG A 235 -9.65 4.86 -23.34
N GLY A 236 -8.55 5.01 -24.08
CA GLY A 236 -7.94 6.31 -24.27
C GLY A 236 -9.13 7.13 -24.71
N VAL A 237 -9.29 8.34 -24.20
CA VAL A 237 -10.27 9.24 -24.76
C VAL A 237 -10.10 9.12 -26.27
N SER A 238 -11.05 8.44 -26.93
CA SER A 238 -11.06 8.33 -28.36
C SER A 238 -11.59 9.70 -28.73
N ILE A 239 -10.70 10.69 -28.66
CA ILE A 239 -10.96 11.93 -29.32
C ILE A 239 -11.04 11.46 -30.76
N GLN A 240 -12.24 11.46 -31.32
CA GLN A 240 -12.40 11.38 -32.75
C GLN A 240 -11.73 12.65 -33.26
N LEU A 241 -10.44 12.52 -33.57
CA LEU A 241 -9.60 13.59 -34.06
C LEU A 241 -9.88 13.71 -35.57
N GLU A 242 -11.14 13.95 -35.93
CA GLU A 242 -11.50 14.23 -37.32
C GLU A 242 -10.64 15.40 -37.81
N GLY A 243 -9.82 15.15 -38.83
CA GLY A 243 -8.92 16.15 -39.41
C GLY A 243 -7.50 16.20 -38.85
N ILE A 244 -7.11 15.27 -37.97
CA ILE A 244 -5.69 15.06 -37.65
C ILE A 244 -5.15 14.00 -38.59
N GLY A 245 -4.14 14.35 -39.41
CA GLY A 245 -3.52 13.36 -40.30
C GLY A 245 -2.93 12.20 -39.50
N ASP A 246 -3.14 10.97 -39.97
CA ASP A 246 -2.79 9.67 -39.34
C ASP A 246 -1.39 9.62 -38.71
N ASP A 247 -0.45 10.39 -39.26
CA ASP A 247 0.91 10.52 -38.75
C ASP A 247 0.99 11.16 -37.35
N ILE A 248 0.15 12.14 -37.01
CA ILE A 248 0.20 12.84 -35.72
C ILE A 248 -0.36 11.94 -34.61
N GLU A 249 -1.42 11.19 -34.89
CA GLU A 249 -1.98 10.22 -33.95
C GLU A 249 -0.95 9.14 -33.60
N ARG A 250 -0.30 8.55 -34.61
CA ARG A 250 0.78 7.57 -34.41
C ARG A 250 1.91 8.14 -33.55
N ILE A 251 2.36 9.37 -33.84
CA ILE A 251 3.48 9.99 -33.12
C ILE A 251 3.08 10.36 -31.67
N ALA A 252 1.83 10.74 -31.43
CA ALA A 252 1.34 11.12 -30.10
C ALA A 252 1.36 9.95 -29.10
N LEU A 253 1.31 8.71 -29.56
CA LEU A 253 1.41 7.51 -28.72
C LEU A 253 2.86 7.21 -28.27
N GLY A 254 3.84 7.93 -28.79
CA GLY A 254 5.27 7.74 -28.52
C GLY A 254 6.01 7.14 -29.72
N VAL A 255 7.32 7.35 -29.78
CA VAL A 255 8.17 6.91 -30.91
C VAL A 255 9.46 6.24 -30.44
N GLY A 256 10.05 5.44 -31.33
CA GLY A 256 11.29 4.71 -31.08
C GLY A 256 12.55 5.60 -31.03
N GLN A 257 13.67 4.99 -30.64
CA GLN A 257 14.97 5.64 -30.61
C GLN A 257 15.42 6.06 -32.01
N GLY A 258 15.55 7.37 -32.25
CA GLY A 258 16.00 7.96 -33.53
C GLY A 258 14.98 8.92 -34.14
N GLU A 259 13.69 8.73 -33.84
CA GLU A 259 12.59 9.50 -34.44
C GLU A 259 12.11 10.66 -33.55
N ARG A 260 12.48 10.63 -32.27
CA ARG A 260 11.98 11.54 -31.20
C ARG A 260 12.12 13.02 -31.53
N ASN A 261 13.23 13.47 -32.11
CA ASN A 261 13.42 14.90 -32.43
C ASN A 261 12.49 15.36 -33.56
N GLN A 262 12.33 14.54 -34.60
CA GLN A 262 11.42 14.84 -35.70
C GLN A 262 9.97 14.79 -35.24
N ALA A 263 9.62 13.79 -34.43
CA ALA A 263 8.33 13.67 -33.76
C ALA A 263 7.98 14.89 -32.89
N ALA A 264 8.91 15.34 -32.04
CA ALA A 264 8.75 16.52 -31.21
C ALA A 264 8.51 17.78 -32.05
N ALA A 265 9.23 17.94 -33.17
CA ALA A 265 9.04 19.06 -34.08
C ALA A 265 7.65 19.03 -34.77
N ARG A 266 7.18 17.84 -35.18
CA ARG A 266 5.85 17.66 -35.80
C ARG A 266 4.72 17.93 -34.81
N LEU A 267 4.80 17.37 -33.60
CA LEU A 267 3.80 17.62 -32.56
C LEU A 267 3.81 19.08 -32.10
N ALA A 268 4.98 19.72 -31.96
CA ALA A 268 5.06 21.15 -31.68
C ALA A 268 4.41 21.97 -32.79
N GLY A 269 4.68 21.66 -34.06
CA GLY A 269 4.08 22.34 -35.20
C GLY A 269 2.56 22.19 -35.22
N TYR A 270 2.06 21.00 -34.89
CA TYR A 270 0.64 20.73 -34.75
C TYR A 270 0.01 21.55 -33.62
N LEU A 271 0.59 21.54 -32.41
CA LEU A 271 0.09 22.30 -31.27
C LEU A 271 0.09 23.82 -31.53
N PHE A 272 1.13 24.35 -32.19
CA PHE A 272 1.19 25.77 -32.54
C PHE A 272 0.33 26.15 -33.75
N SER A 273 -0.26 25.18 -34.47
CA SER A 273 -1.23 25.48 -35.53
C SER A 273 -2.58 25.96 -34.99
N PHE A 274 -2.90 25.61 -33.74
CA PHE A 274 -4.09 26.10 -33.06
C PHE A 274 -3.95 27.57 -32.72
N ARG A 275 -4.93 28.38 -33.13
CA ARG A 275 -4.97 29.81 -32.80
C ARG A 275 -4.93 29.98 -31.28
N ARG A 276 -3.99 30.80 -30.79
CA ARG A 276 -3.77 31.15 -29.38
C ARG A 276 -3.24 30.04 -28.48
N MET A 277 -2.55 29.03 -29.03
CA MET A 277 -1.80 28.07 -28.21
C MET A 277 -0.77 28.80 -27.32
N ASN A 278 -0.83 28.56 -26.01
CA ASN A 278 0.14 29.11 -25.07
C ASN A 278 1.44 28.28 -25.15
N PRO A 279 2.62 28.90 -25.39
CA PRO A 279 3.90 28.16 -25.51
C PRO A 279 4.27 27.33 -24.28
N ASN A 280 3.91 27.78 -23.08
CA ASN A 280 4.18 27.04 -21.85
C ASN A 280 3.28 25.80 -21.73
N VAL A 281 2.03 25.90 -22.18
CA VAL A 281 1.10 24.75 -22.22
C VAL A 281 1.56 23.73 -23.25
N ALA A 282 1.95 24.17 -24.45
CA ALA A 282 2.52 23.30 -25.47
C ALA A 282 3.80 22.59 -24.97
N ALA A 283 4.66 23.30 -24.23
CA ALA A 283 5.85 22.72 -23.63
C ALA A 283 5.51 21.64 -22.59
N ALA A 284 4.58 21.92 -21.68
CA ALA A 284 4.14 20.95 -20.68
C ALA A 284 3.54 19.68 -21.31
N LEU A 285 2.73 19.82 -22.36
CA LEU A 285 2.17 18.69 -23.10
C LEU A 285 3.25 17.84 -23.78
N LEU A 286 4.24 18.48 -24.39
CA LEU A 286 5.34 17.78 -25.06
C LEU A 286 6.34 17.15 -24.08
N GLU A 287 6.51 17.72 -22.88
CA GLU A 287 7.25 17.08 -21.80
C GLU A 287 6.55 15.81 -21.33
N ALA A 288 5.24 15.86 -21.11
CA ALA A 288 4.44 14.70 -20.75
C ALA A 288 4.50 13.61 -21.83
N TRP A 289 4.37 13.99 -23.11
CA TRP A 289 4.58 13.08 -24.24
C TRP A 289 5.98 12.49 -24.24
N ASN A 290 7.03 13.27 -23.95
CA ASN A 290 8.40 12.74 -23.97
C ASN A 290 8.65 11.64 -22.92
N LEU A 291 7.86 11.59 -21.85
CA LEU A 291 7.91 10.50 -20.85
C LEU A 291 7.38 9.17 -21.40
N THR A 292 6.61 9.17 -22.48
CA THR A 292 6.16 7.93 -23.15
C THR A 292 7.26 7.31 -24.02
N ASN A 293 8.29 8.08 -24.38
CA ASN A 293 9.41 7.63 -25.21
C ASN A 293 10.48 6.91 -24.39
N ARG A 294 11.09 5.85 -24.94
CA ARG A 294 12.18 5.10 -24.30
C ARG A 294 13.44 5.03 -25.18
N PRO A 295 14.58 5.62 -24.78
CA PRO A 295 14.71 6.58 -23.66
C PRO A 295 14.04 7.93 -24.02
N PRO A 296 13.70 8.78 -23.04
CA PRO A 296 13.22 10.14 -23.30
C PRO A 296 14.34 11.01 -23.91
N LEU A 297 13.97 12.06 -24.66
CA LEU A 297 14.93 13.10 -25.04
C LEU A 297 15.35 13.91 -23.80
N PRO A 298 16.60 14.39 -23.73
CA PRO A 298 17.01 15.38 -22.75
C PRO A 298 16.10 16.62 -22.84
N LEU A 299 15.59 17.11 -21.70
CA LEU A 299 14.63 18.24 -21.67
C LEU A 299 15.17 19.49 -22.38
N ARG A 300 16.47 19.76 -22.29
CA ARG A 300 17.12 20.87 -22.99
C ARG A 300 17.00 20.76 -24.51
N GLU A 301 17.08 19.55 -25.05
CA GLU A 301 16.97 19.27 -26.48
C GLU A 301 15.52 19.37 -26.94
N LEU A 302 14.59 18.82 -26.16
CA LEU A 302 13.15 18.94 -26.39
C LEU A 302 12.71 20.42 -26.43
N HIS A 303 13.07 21.20 -25.41
CA HIS A 303 12.75 22.64 -25.34
C HIS A 303 13.39 23.44 -26.46
N ARG A 304 14.61 23.09 -26.89
CA ARG A 304 15.26 23.72 -28.05
C ARG A 304 14.41 23.53 -29.30
N THR A 305 13.93 22.31 -29.54
CA THR A 305 13.05 22.00 -30.68
C THR A 305 11.73 22.76 -30.60
N ILE A 306 11.07 22.76 -29.44
CA ILE A 306 9.80 23.48 -29.21
C ILE A 306 9.96 24.98 -29.48
N ASN A 307 10.98 25.61 -28.92
CA ASN A 307 11.25 27.03 -29.09
C ASN A 307 11.59 27.40 -30.54
N SER A 308 12.30 26.51 -31.25
CA SER A 308 12.60 26.68 -32.66
C SER A 308 11.33 26.74 -33.51
N ILE A 309 10.39 25.80 -33.27
CA ILE A 309 9.12 25.74 -33.98
C ILE A 309 8.21 26.92 -33.62
N ALA A 310 8.11 27.28 -32.33
CA ALA A 310 7.34 28.43 -31.87
C ALA A 310 7.77 29.73 -32.56
N LYS A 311 9.09 29.97 -32.65
CA LYS A 311 9.65 31.14 -33.37
C LYS A 311 9.32 31.11 -34.87
N ARG A 312 9.38 29.94 -35.51
CA ARG A 312 9.05 29.80 -36.93
C ARG A 312 7.58 30.10 -37.20
N GLN A 313 6.68 29.63 -36.33
CA GLN A 313 5.24 29.85 -36.46
C GLN A 313 4.86 31.32 -36.22
N ALA A 314 5.42 31.95 -35.18
CA ALA A 314 5.20 33.37 -34.92
C ALA A 314 5.64 34.26 -36.10
N ARG A 315 6.76 33.93 -36.77
CA ARG A 315 7.20 34.65 -37.98
C ARG A 315 6.23 34.49 -39.16
N LYS A 316 5.62 33.32 -39.30
CA LYS A 316 4.63 33.04 -40.36
C LYS A 316 3.34 33.84 -40.14
N GLU A 317 2.95 34.04 -38.88
CA GLU A 317 1.76 34.81 -38.49
C GLU A 317 1.96 36.32 -38.59
N MET A 318 3.19 36.83 -38.50
CA MET A 318 3.51 38.26 -38.66
C MET A 318 3.75 38.68 -40.13
N GLY A 319 3.93 37.72 -41.04
CA GLY A 319 4.23 37.94 -42.45
C GLY A 319 3.10 37.56 -43.42
N ALA A 320 1.91 37.24 -42.90
CA ALA A 320 0.69 36.91 -43.63
C ALA A 320 -0.41 37.90 -43.26
#